data_AF-A0A919PTC3-F1
#
_entry.id   AF-A0A919PTC3-F1
#
_cell.length_a   1.000
_cell.length_b   1.000
_cell.length_c   1.000
_cell.angle_alpha   90.00
_cell.angle_beta   90.00
_cell.angle_gamma   90.00
#
_symmetry.space_group_name_H-M   'P 1'
#
loop_
_entity.id
_entity.type
_entity.pdbx_description
1 polymer ?
#
loop_
_entity_poly.entity_id
_entity_poly.type
_entity_poly.pdbx_seq_one_letter_code
_entity_poly.pdbx_strand_id
1 'polypeptide(L)' 'MITRVRPVGVLVGYAVEAVDGPVGTIHRGTYDRGRLVVLSRNEVEVTLPVDAIQRIDHRGRTVYLGVSRESVAG' A
#
# COMPACT_ATOMS: atom_id res chain seq x y z
N MET A 1 8.15 -12.59 17.06
CA MET A 1 8.30 -11.12 17.09
C MET A 1 7.22 -10.55 16.17
N ILE A 2 6.10 -10.08 16.71
CA ILE A 2 4.95 -9.64 15.90
C ILE A 2 5.14 -8.16 15.60
N THR A 3 5.48 -7.83 14.34
CA THR A 3 5.59 -6.45 13.87
C THR A 3 4.23 -5.78 14.01
N ARG A 4 4.11 -4.82 14.95
CA ARG A 4 2.93 -3.97 15.08
C ARG A 4 2.70 -3.27 13.74
N VAL A 5 1.65 -3.67 13.02
CA VAL A 5 1.15 -2.95 11.86
C VAL A 5 0.76 -1.56 12.36
N ARG A 6 1.54 -0.54 11.97
CA ARG A 6 1.28 0.85 12.38
C ARG A 6 -0.04 1.31 11.78
N PRO A 7 -0.82 2.14 12.50
CA PRO A 7 -2.11 2.58 12.01
C PRO A 7 -1.96 3.28 10.68
N VAL A 8 -2.86 2.95 9.76
CA VAL A 8 -2.87 3.35 8.34
C VAL A 8 -2.66 4.85 8.11
N GLY A 9 -3.09 5.70 9.06
CA GLY A 9 -2.83 7.15 9.02
C GLY A 9 -1.35 7.53 8.95
N VAL A 10 -0.43 6.66 9.38
CA VAL A 10 1.03 6.90 9.32
C VAL A 10 1.59 6.68 7.90
N LEU A 11 0.89 5.91 7.07
CA LEU A 11 1.35 5.57 5.71
C LEU A 11 0.80 6.53 4.65
N VAL A 12 -0.05 7.49 5.03
CA VAL A 12 -0.51 8.54 4.12
C VAL A 12 0.71 9.32 3.59
N GLY A 13 0.75 9.51 2.28
CA GLY A 13 1.86 10.11 1.55
C GLY A 13 2.94 9.13 1.11
N TYR A 14 2.86 7.84 1.46
CA TYR A 14 3.85 6.85 1.02
C TYR A 14 3.62 6.48 -0.45
N ALA A 15 4.70 6.30 -1.21
CA ALA A 15 4.64 5.67 -2.52
C ALA A 15 4.33 4.17 -2.38
N VAL A 16 3.65 3.60 -3.37
CA VAL A 16 3.37 2.17 -3.46
C VAL A 16 4.02 1.66 -4.73
N GLU A 17 4.88 0.66 -4.59
CA GLU A 17 5.67 0.07 -5.66
C GLU A 17 5.41 -1.43 -5.69
N ALA A 18 4.95 -1.93 -6.83
CA ALA A 18 4.79 -3.34 -7.13
C ALA A 18 6.05 -3.91 -7.76
N VAL A 19 6.09 -5.23 -7.95
CA VAL A 19 7.27 -5.91 -8.55
C VAL A 19 7.54 -5.47 -9.98
N ASP A 20 6.51 -4.99 -10.68
CA ASP A 20 6.53 -4.50 -12.06
C ASP A 20 6.58 -2.96 -12.15
N GLY A 21 6.62 -2.25 -11.03
CA GLY A 21 6.84 -0.81 -10.96
C GLY A 21 5.82 -0.02 -10.13
N PRO A 22 5.77 1.31 -10.29
CA PRO A 22 5.00 2.19 -9.40
C PRO A 22 3.49 2.02 -9.60
N VAL A 23 2.77 1.81 -8.49
CA VAL A 23 1.30 1.72 -8.44
C VAL A 23 0.68 3.10 -8.19
N GLY A 24 1.23 3.85 -7.24
CA GLY A 24 0.68 5.16 -6.85
C GLY A 24 1.20 5.68 -5.51
N THR A 25 0.44 6.57 -4.90
CA THR A 25 0.73 7.16 -3.57
C THR A 25 -0.47 6.97 -2.67
N ILE A 26 -0.25 6.75 -1.38
CA ILE A 26 -1.34 6.61 -0.41
C ILE A 26 -1.92 7.96 -0.05
N HIS A 27 -3.06 8.35 -0.65
CA HIS A 27 -3.73 9.60 -0.26
C HIS A 27 -4.58 9.47 0.99
N ARG A 28 -5.29 8.35 1.12
CA ARG A 28 -6.13 8.01 2.26
C ARG A 28 -6.06 6.50 2.42
N GLY A 29 -6.09 6.04 3.66
CA GLY A 29 -6.22 4.62 3.91
C GLY A 29 -7.13 4.33 5.10
N THR A 30 -7.99 3.35 4.89
CA THR A 30 -8.78 2.70 5.94
C THR A 30 -8.34 1.25 5.99
N TYR A 31 -8.21 0.74 7.22
CA TYR A 31 -8.07 -0.69 7.44
C TYR A 31 -9.48 -1.27 7.53
N ASP A 32 -9.93 -1.97 6.51
CA ASP A 32 -11.18 -2.73 6.55
C ASP A 32 -10.87 -4.21 6.32
N ARG A 33 -11.18 -5.06 7.30
CA ARG A 33 -11.09 -6.53 7.18
C ARG A 33 -9.73 -7.05 6.63
N GLY A 34 -8.61 -6.44 7.03
CA GLY A 34 -7.26 -6.84 6.57
C GLY A 34 -6.86 -6.29 5.20
N ARG A 35 -7.64 -5.34 4.67
CA ARG A 35 -7.38 -4.65 3.41
C ARG A 35 -7.09 -3.19 3.67
N LEU A 36 -6.10 -2.67 2.98
CA LEU A 36 -5.72 -1.26 2.97
C LEU A 36 -6.26 -0.64 1.69
N VAL A 37 -7.36 0.11 1.77
CA VAL A 37 -7.86 0.86 0.60
C VAL A 37 -6.98 2.08 0.40
N VAL A 38 -6.52 2.32 -0.83
CA VAL A 38 -5.57 3.37 -1.19
C VAL A 38 -6.09 4.15 -2.38
N LEU A 39 -6.22 5.47 -2.23
CA LEU A 39 -6.52 6.34 -3.37
C LEU A 39 -5.23 6.71 -4.10
N SER A 40 -5.10 6.29 -5.37
CA SER A 40 -3.99 6.64 -6.25
C SER A 40 -4.09 8.09 -6.75
N ARG A 41 -3.01 8.62 -7.35
CA ARG A 41 -2.92 9.99 -7.89
C ARG A 41 -3.92 10.27 -9.02
N ASN A 42 -4.43 9.23 -9.67
CA ASN A 42 -5.47 9.32 -10.69
C ASN A 42 -6.89 9.16 -10.12
N GLU A 43 -7.07 9.33 -8.81
CA GLU A 43 -8.35 9.15 -8.10
C GLU A 43 -8.93 7.73 -8.18
N VAL A 44 -8.09 6.75 -8.53
CA VAL A 44 -8.47 5.33 -8.53
C VAL A 44 -8.30 4.78 -7.12
N GLU A 45 -9.39 4.28 -6.53
CA GLU A 45 -9.33 3.49 -5.31
C GLU A 45 -8.78 2.10 -5.61
N VAL A 46 -7.69 1.75 -4.95
CA VAL A 46 -6.96 0.51 -5.09
C VAL A 46 -6.95 -0.20 -3.75
N THR A 47 -7.40 -1.44 -3.70
CA THR A 47 -7.42 -2.20 -2.45
C THR A 47 -6.14 -3.01 -2.32
N LEU A 48 -5.24 -2.62 -1.42
CA LEU A 48 -4.03 -3.35 -1.11
C LEU A 48 -4.33 -4.46 -0.09
N PRO A 49 -4.16 -5.75 -0.45
CA PRO A 49 -4.13 -6.81 0.54
C PRO A 49 -2.92 -6.60 1.44
N VAL A 50 -3.09 -6.69 2.76
CA VAL A 50 -1.95 -6.53 3.68
C VAL A 50 -0.93 -7.65 3.48
N ASP A 51 -1.38 -8.84 3.08
CA ASP A 51 -0.52 -9.98 2.74
C ASP A 51 0.34 -9.74 1.49
N ALA A 52 -0.06 -8.80 0.63
CA ALA A 52 0.73 -8.41 -0.53
C ALA A 52 1.89 -7.47 -0.16
N ILE A 53 1.89 -6.89 1.05
CA ILE A 53 2.95 -6.00 1.52
C ILE A 53 4.17 -6.83 1.88
N GLN A 54 5.21 -6.71 1.06
CA GLN A 54 6.47 -7.42 1.28
C GLN A 54 7.41 -6.62 2.20
N ARG A 55 7.43 -5.29 2.05
CA ARG A 55 8.34 -4.42 2.82
C ARG A 55 7.78 -3.01 2.92
N ILE A 56 8.01 -2.36 4.06
CA ILE A 56 7.71 -0.93 4.26
C ILE A 56 9.03 -0.21 4.55
N ASP A 57 9.42 0.71 3.67
CA ASP A 57 10.53 1.63 3.90
C ASP A 57 10.01 2.96 4.46
N HIS A 58 10.21 3.15 5.76
CA HIS A 58 9.82 4.38 6.44
C HIS A 58 10.74 5.57 6.15
N ARG A 59 11.99 5.34 5.70
CA ARG A 59 12.91 6.43 5.32
C ARG A 59 12.57 6.96 3.94
N GLY A 60 12.43 6.07 2.96
CA GLY A 60 12.01 6.42 1.60
C GLY A 60 10.52 6.77 1.48
N ARG A 61 9.72 6.44 2.51
CA ARG A 61 8.26 6.52 2.51
C ARG A 61 7.68 5.71 1.35
N THR A 62 8.08 4.44 1.25
CA THR A 62 7.65 3.54 0.17
C THR A 62 7.14 2.22 0.74
N VAL A 63 6.01 1.74 0.24
CA VAL A 63 5.45 0.42 0.49
C VAL A 63 5.73 -0.45 -0.75
N TYR A 64 6.46 -1.54 -0.56
CA TYR A 64 6.79 -2.50 -1.60
C TYR A 64 5.84 -3.68 -1.53
N LEU A 65 5.24 -4.02 -2.66
CA LEU A 65 4.34 -5.15 -2.82
C LEU A 65 5.08 -6.33 -3.46
N GLY A 66 4.72 -7.55 -3.05
CA GLY A 66 5.20 -8.79 -3.64
C GLY A 66 4.40 -9.27 -4.85
N VAL A 67 3.48 -8.44 -5.37
CA VAL A 67 2.59 -8.74 -6.50
C VAL A 67 2.74 -7.67 -7.58
N SER A 68 2.24 -7.93 -8.80
CA SER A 68 2.20 -6.96 -9.91
C SER A 68 1.07 -5.96 -9.75
N ARG A 69 1.19 -4.78 -10.37
CA ARG A 69 0.16 -3.71 -10.36
C ARG A 69 -1.23 -4.22 -10.74
N GLU A 70 -1.31 -5.07 -11.75
CA GLU A 70 -2.59 -5.62 -12.24
C GLU A 70 -3.31 -6.48 -11.19
N SER A 71 -2.54 -7.16 -10.32
CA SER A 71 -3.07 -8.00 -9.24
C SER A 71 -3.64 -7.17 -8.10
N VAL A 72 -3.30 -5.88 -8.03
CA VAL A 72 -3.75 -4.94 -7.00
C VAL A 72 -5.06 -4.25 -7.38
N ALA A 73 -5.31 -4.07 -8.68
CA ALA A 73 -6.50 -3.40 -9.20
C ALA A 73 -7.72 -4.34 -9.38
N GLY A 74 -7.58 -5.62 -9.00
CA GLY A 74 -8.61 -6.66 -9.11
C GLY A 74 -9.62 -6.66 -7.97
#